data_AF-Q96WF2-F1
#
_entry.id   AF-Q96WF2-F1
#
_cell.length_a   1.000
_cell.length_b   1.000
_cell.length_c   1.000
_cell.angle_alpha   90.00
_cell.angle_beta   90.00
_cell.angle_gamma   90.00
#
_symmetry.space_group_name_H-M   'P 1'
#
loop_
_entity.id
_entity.type
_entity.pdbx_description
1 polymer ?
#
loop_
_entity_poly.entity_id
_entity_poly.type
_entity_poly.pdbx_seq_one_letter_code
_entity_poly.pdbx_strand_id
1 'polypeptide(L)' 'RLLLETVYEAIESAGFPIEDLKGSDTAVYVGSMTGDYHEMLLRDPQDMPKYMATGTARSILSNRLSYFFDWKGPSMT' A
#
# COMPACT_ATOMS: atom_id res chain seq x y z
N ARG A 1 -3.41 6.12 -0.04
CA ARG A 1 -4.01 6.61 1.23
C ARG A 1 -5.34 5.89 1.48
N LEU A 2 -6.34 6.09 0.62
CA LEU A 2 -7.61 5.36 0.67
C LEU A 2 -7.44 3.83 0.78
N LEU A 3 -6.51 3.25 0.02
CA LEU A 3 -6.24 1.81 0.08
C LEU A 3 -5.92 1.28 1.51
N LEU A 4 -5.19 2.04 2.33
CA LEU A 4 -4.88 1.63 3.71
C LEU A 4 -6.12 1.66 4.60
N GLU A 5 -6.91 2.72 4.46
CA GLU A 5 -8.16 2.92 5.21
C GLU A 5 -9.18 1.84 4.85
N THR A 6 -9.39 1.58 3.56
CA THR A 6 -10.33 0.55 3.09
C THR A 6 -9.91 -0.87 3.50
N VAL A 7 -8.62 -1.18 3.50
CA VAL A 7 -8.14 -2.50 3.97
C VAL A 7 -8.37 -2.66 5.47
N TYR A 8 -8.09 -1.61 6.25
CA TYR A 8 -8.39 -1.61 7.69
C TYR A 8 -9.87 -1.85 7.96
N GLU A 9 -10.75 -1.08 7.30
CA GLU A 9 -12.21 -1.20 7.43
C GLU A 9 -12.72 -2.58 7.00
N ALA A 10 -12.13 -3.17 5.95
CA ALA A 10 -12.50 -4.50 5.48
C ALA A 10 -12.19 -5.59 6.50
N ILE A 11 -11.05 -5.51 7.19
CA ILE A 11 -10.65 -6.47 8.22
C ILE A 11 -11.57 -6.35 9.45
N GLU A 12 -11.80 -5.13 9.92
CA GLU A 12 -12.71 -4.86 11.04
C GLU A 12 -14.15 -5.33 10.71
N SER A 13 -14.61 -5.08 9.49
CA SER A 13 -15.94 -5.53 9.02
C SER A 13 -16.05 -7.06 8.95
N ALA A 14 -14.93 -7.75 8.71
CA ALA A 14 -14.88 -9.22 8.75
C ALA A 14 -14.83 -9.78 10.17
N GLY A 15 -14.71 -8.93 11.21
CA GLY A 15 -14.67 -9.32 12.61
C GLY A 15 -13.33 -9.89 13.06
N PHE A 16 -12.25 -9.68 12.29
CA PHE A 16 -10.92 -10.09 12.68
C PHE A 16 -10.19 -8.97 13.41
N PRO A 17 -9.63 -9.21 14.60
CA PRO A 17 -8.69 -8.28 15.20
C PRO A 17 -7.44 -8.17 14.32
N ILE A 18 -7.04 -6.95 13.94
CA ILE A 18 -5.79 -6.74 13.18
C ILE A 18 -4.57 -7.29 13.93
N GLU A 19 -4.65 -7.31 15.25
CA GLU A 19 -3.60 -7.79 16.15
C GLU A 19 -3.31 -9.28 15.97
N ASP A 20 -4.31 -10.06 15.59
CA ASP A 20 -4.17 -11.50 15.33
C ASP A 20 -3.47 -11.78 14.00
N LEU A 21 -3.47 -10.81 13.08
CA LEU A 21 -2.85 -10.92 11.76
C LEU A 21 -1.41 -10.39 11.73
N LYS A 22 -0.96 -9.65 12.75
CA LYS A 22 0.42 -9.14 12.83
C LYS A 22 1.43 -10.29 12.87
N GLY A 23 2.48 -10.17 12.05
CA GLY A 23 3.53 -11.20 11.93
C GLY A 23 3.11 -12.46 11.16
N SER A 24 1.85 -12.56 10.70
CA SER A 24 1.36 -13.73 9.97
C SER A 24 1.86 -13.79 8.52
N ASP A 25 1.73 -14.95 7.89
CA ASP A 25 2.05 -15.18 6.47
C ASP A 25 0.93 -14.67 5.52
N THR A 26 0.28 -13.58 5.90
CA THR A 26 -0.79 -12.96 5.09
C THR A 26 -0.20 -12.37 3.81
N ALA A 27 -0.72 -12.79 2.66
CA ALA A 27 -0.30 -12.31 1.36
C ALA A 27 -1.11 -11.07 0.93
N VAL A 28 -0.49 -10.18 0.15
CA VAL A 28 -1.07 -8.95 -0.38
C VAL A 28 -0.93 -8.91 -1.90
N TYR A 29 -2.06 -8.80 -2.59
CA TYR A 29 -2.11 -8.62 -4.04
C TYR A 29 -2.95 -7.38 -4.36
N VAL A 30 -2.35 -6.39 -5.03
CA VAL A 30 -3.02 -5.14 -5.39
C VAL A 30 -3.05 -4.97 -6.90
N GLY A 31 -4.24 -4.95 -7.50
CA GLY A 31 -4.38 -4.59 -8.90
C GLY A 31 -4.41 -3.08 -9.09
N SER A 32 -3.50 -2.52 -9.90
CA SER A 32 -3.55 -1.12 -10.32
C SER A 32 -3.15 -0.96 -11.77
N MET A 33 -4.02 -0.36 -12.58
CA MET A 33 -3.77 -0.15 -14.01
C MET A 33 -3.05 1.17 -14.28
N THR A 34 -3.49 2.25 -13.64
CA THR A 34 -2.94 3.60 -13.87
C THR A 34 -2.03 4.05 -12.73
N GLY A 35 -1.19 5.04 -13.03
CA GLY A 35 -0.23 5.65 -12.12
C GLY A 35 -0.30 7.17 -12.18
N ASP A 36 -1.49 7.72 -12.40
CA ASP A 36 -1.68 9.13 -12.81
C ASP A 36 -1.07 10.12 -11.81
N TYR A 37 -1.14 9.81 -10.51
CA TYR A 37 -0.54 10.65 -9.47
C TYR A 37 1.01 10.62 -9.50
N HIS A 38 1.60 9.46 -9.80
CA HIS A 38 3.05 9.33 -9.99
C HIS A 38 3.49 10.15 -11.21
N GLU A 39 2.75 10.04 -12.32
CA GLU A 39 3.00 10.83 -13.53
C GLU A 39 2.83 12.32 -13.30
N MET A 40 1.82 12.74 -12.53
CA MET A 40 1.60 14.14 -12.18
C MET A 40 2.80 14.73 -11.42
N LEU A 41 3.37 14.00 -10.47
CA LEU A 41 4.54 14.43 -9.70
C LEU A 41 5.83 14.48 -10.53
N LEU A 42 5.90 13.74 -11.64
CA LEU A 42 7.03 13.77 -12.56
C LEU A 42 7.01 14.97 -13.52
N ARG A 43 5.89 15.69 -13.63
CA ARG A 43 5.74 16.82 -14.56
C ARG A 43 6.60 18.02 -14.21
N ASP A 44 6.88 18.23 -12.93
CA ASP A 44 7.79 19.28 -12.45
C ASP A 44 8.95 18.67 -11.67
N PRO A 45 10.10 18.43 -12.32
CA PRO A 45 11.27 17.88 -11.66
C PRO A 45 11.85 18.78 -10.56
N GLN A 46 11.59 20.10 -10.58
CA GLN A 46 12.14 21.03 -9.60
C GLN A 46 11.37 20.98 -8.26
N ASP A 47 10.06 20.71 -8.32
CA ASP A 47 9.18 20.57 -7.15
C ASP A 47 8.94 19.11 -6.73
N MET A 48 9.74 18.16 -7.25
CA MET A 48 9.56 16.75 -6.93
C MET A 48 9.84 16.46 -5.42
N PRO A 49 8.88 15.87 -4.69
CA PRO A 49 9.10 15.46 -3.31
C PRO A 49 10.17 14.36 -3.20
N LYS A 50 11.11 14.50 -2.26
CA LYS A 50 12.20 13.52 -2.03
C LYS A 50 11.69 12.11 -1.69
N TYR A 51 10.50 12.01 -1.12
CA TYR A 51 9.83 10.75 -0.77
C TYR A 51 8.88 10.23 -1.85
N MET A 52 8.90 10.80 -3.06
CA MET A 52 8.00 10.39 -4.14
C MET A 52 8.14 8.90 -4.49
N ALA A 53 9.38 8.39 -4.55
CA ALA A 53 9.66 7.00 -4.92
C ALA A 53 9.00 6.01 -3.94
N THR A 54 9.18 6.21 -2.63
CA THR A 54 8.52 5.41 -1.59
C THR A 54 7.06 5.80 -1.39
N GLY A 55 6.61 6.89 -2.02
CA GLY A 55 5.29 7.49 -1.95
C GLY A 55 4.28 6.91 -2.95
N THR A 56 4.75 6.65 -4.17
CA THR A 56 3.89 6.52 -5.36
C THR A 56 4.31 5.43 -6.36
N ALA A 57 5.47 4.79 -6.17
CA ALA A 57 5.84 3.66 -7.02
C ALA A 57 4.80 2.52 -6.91
N ARG A 58 4.53 1.80 -8.00
CA ARG A 58 3.46 0.79 -8.02
C ARG A 58 3.64 -0.28 -6.95
N SER A 59 4.85 -0.81 -6.80
CA SER A 59 5.18 -1.81 -5.77
C SER A 59 4.91 -1.35 -4.33
N ILE A 60 4.87 -0.03 -4.07
CA ILE A 60 4.55 0.51 -2.76
C ILE A 60 3.07 0.27 -2.40
N LEU A 61 2.18 0.13 -3.38
CA LEU A 61 0.76 -0.12 -3.10
C LEU A 61 0.57 -1.37 -2.26
N SER A 62 1.15 -2.50 -2.67
CA SER A 62 1.14 -3.75 -1.89
C SER A 62 2.11 -3.69 -0.71
N ASN A 63 3.35 -3.25 -0.93
CA ASN A 63 4.40 -3.32 0.09
C ASN A 63 4.10 -2.45 1.32
N ARG A 64 3.39 -1.33 1.14
CA ARG A 64 3.00 -0.46 2.25
C ARG A 64 1.93 -1.11 3.12
N LEU A 65 1.02 -1.90 2.54
CA LEU A 65 0.05 -2.68 3.31
C LEU A 65 0.79 -3.72 4.15
N SER A 66 1.65 -4.52 3.51
CA SER A 66 2.47 -5.52 4.21
C SER A 66 3.31 -4.91 5.33
N TYR A 67 3.93 -3.75 5.07
CA TYR A 67 4.74 -3.04 6.06
C TYR A 67 3.89 -2.49 7.22
N PHE A 68 2.76 -1.85 6.93
CA PHE A 68 1.94 -1.18 7.95
C PHE A 68 1.23 -2.17 8.88
N PHE A 69 0.70 -3.27 8.33
CA PHE A 69 -0.01 -4.30 9.10
C PHE A 69 0.90 -5.43 9.60
N ASP A 70 2.22 -5.33 9.35
CA ASP A 70 3.21 -6.34 9.73
C ASP A 70 3.00 -7.74 9.13
N TRP A 71 2.49 -7.80 7.89
CA TRP A 71 2.27 -9.06 7.19
C TRP A 71 3.53 -9.53 6.46
N LYS A 72 3.83 -10.83 6.58
CA LYS A 72 5.10 -11.43 6.14
C LYS A 72 4.99 -12.28 4.88
N GLY A 73 3.77 -12.48 4.37
CA GLY A 73 3.53 -13.20 3.14
C GLY A 73 3.90 -12.40 1.87
N PRO A 74 3.74 -13.01 0.69
CA PRO A 74 4.03 -12.38 -0.59
C PRO A 74 3.31 -11.04 -0.77
N SER A 75 4.00 -10.03 -1.33
CA SER A 75 3.42 -8.71 -1.62
C SER A 75 3.65 -8.36 -3.09
N MET A 76 2.56 -8.25 -3.86
CA MET A 76 2.62 -8.08 -5.31
C MET A 76 1.64 -7.01 -5.80
N THR A 77 2.07 -6.22 -6.79
CA THR A 77 1.26 -5.22 -7.51
C THR A 77 1.37 -5.46 -9.01
#